data_AF-A0A7V5U2Z3-F1
#
_entry.id   AF-A0A7V5U2Z3-F1
#
_cell.length_a   1.000
_cell.length_b   1.000
_cell.length_c   1.000
_cell.angle_alpha   90.00
_cell.angle_beta   90.00
_cell.angle_gamma   90.00
#
_symmetry.space_group_name_H-M   'P 1'
#
loop_
_entity.id
_entity.type
_entity.pdbx_description
1 polymer ?
#
loop_
_entity_poly.entity_id
_entity_poly.type
_entity_poly.pdbx_seq_one_letter_code
_entity_poly.pdbx_strand_id
1 'polypeptide(L)'
;MFLNNNRRNFKFLFGFSKNLEENFLFARQEELLNVLENILTYNGSMVSLKSGASTKADKVTVEGQEWFLKSYRISSFWKKLLFPFRRPFPLKAAFNAYRISQAGFDVILPVAGWLTSAHFPSGIYGGLLFPYVKDFEKLPGIWKRALGDRRLMESLINSIFILFGRLHEAGIYIRDTKANNFLVLPGKEPVLF
;
A
#
# COMPACT_ATOMS: atom_id res chain seq x y z
N MET A 1 9.86 2.76 -34.94
CA MET A 1 8.38 2.83 -34.89
C MET A 1 7.81 1.45 -34.51
N PHE A 2 8.05 0.98 -33.28
CA PHE A 2 7.53 -0.30 -32.75
C PHE A 2 7.49 -0.25 -31.22
N LEU A 3 6.61 0.58 -30.65
CA LEU A 3 6.28 0.58 -29.22
C LEU A 3 4.82 1.01 -29.06
N ASN A 4 3.84 0.16 -29.38
CA ASN A 4 2.44 0.52 -29.05
C ASN A 4 1.40 -0.62 -28.97
N ASN A 5 1.81 -1.89 -28.78
CA ASN A 5 0.83 -3.00 -28.68
C ASN A 5 0.59 -3.55 -27.27
N ASN A 6 1.43 -3.24 -26.26
CA ASN A 6 1.23 -3.72 -24.89
C ASN A 6 0.35 -2.81 -24.00
N ARG A 7 0.00 -1.61 -24.46
CA ARG A 7 -0.85 -0.67 -23.70
C ARG A 7 -2.31 -1.11 -23.56
N ARG A 8 -2.78 -2.10 -24.34
CA ARG A 8 -4.20 -2.49 -24.38
C ARG A 8 -4.72 -3.28 -23.17
N ASN A 9 -3.85 -3.75 -22.26
CA ASN A 9 -4.25 -4.68 -21.20
C ASN A 9 -4.30 -4.10 -19.78
N PHE A 10 -3.93 -2.83 -19.59
CA PHE A 10 -3.93 -2.18 -18.28
C PHE A 10 -4.91 -1.01 -18.26
N LYS A 11 -5.86 -1.03 -17.33
CA LYS A 11 -6.60 0.18 -16.95
C LYS A 11 -5.89 0.77 -15.75
N PHE A 12 -5.20 1.88 -15.98
CA PHE A 12 -4.65 2.69 -14.90
C PHE A 12 -5.79 3.45 -14.22
N LEU A 13 -5.83 3.38 -12.89
CA LEU A 13 -6.80 4.13 -12.10
C LEU A 13 -6.06 5.25 -11.40
N PHE A 14 -6.19 6.44 -11.98
CA PHE A 14 -5.90 7.69 -11.29
C PHE A 14 -7.24 8.39 -11.08
N GLY A 15 -7.50 8.83 -9.85
CA GLY A 15 -8.74 9.53 -9.52
C GLY A 15 -9.08 9.41 -8.05
N PHE A 16 -8.71 10.43 -7.28
CA PHE A 16 -9.39 10.78 -6.04
C PHE A 16 -9.90 12.21 -6.21
N SER A 17 -11.21 12.41 -6.04
CA SER A 17 -11.98 13.66 -5.89
C SER A 17 -11.50 14.91 -6.67
N LYS A 18 -12.39 15.61 -7.37
CA LYS A 18 -12.13 16.91 -8.02
C LYS A 18 -11.39 17.94 -7.14
N ASN A 19 -11.56 17.92 -5.81
CA ASN A 19 -10.84 18.81 -4.89
C ASN A 19 -9.40 18.38 -4.54
N LEU A 20 -9.01 17.14 -4.86
CA LEU A 20 -7.66 16.58 -4.73
C LEU A 20 -6.88 16.66 -6.06
N GLU A 21 -7.59 16.85 -7.19
CA GLU A 21 -7.01 16.97 -8.52
C GLU A 21 -6.19 18.26 -8.71
N GLU A 22 -6.46 19.33 -7.97
CA GLU A 22 -5.88 20.65 -8.28
C GLU A 22 -4.45 20.87 -7.73
N ASN A 23 -3.95 20.04 -6.80
CA ASN A 23 -2.68 20.33 -6.12
C ASN A 23 -1.51 19.36 -6.40
N PHE A 24 -1.67 18.31 -7.22
CA PHE A 24 -0.62 17.27 -7.37
C PHE A 24 -0.37 16.74 -8.80
N LEU A 25 -1.17 17.12 -9.81
CA LEU A 25 -1.67 16.12 -10.76
C LEU A 25 -0.99 15.92 -12.12
N PHE A 26 -0.20 16.82 -12.71
CA PHE A 26 0.21 16.57 -14.12
C PHE A 26 1.65 16.05 -14.30
N ALA A 27 2.68 16.72 -13.78
CA ALA A 27 4.07 16.26 -13.96
C ALA A 27 4.38 14.93 -13.24
N ARG A 28 3.85 14.74 -12.03
CA ARG A 28 4.01 13.49 -11.27
C ARG A 28 3.26 12.32 -11.90
N GLN A 29 2.22 12.57 -12.68
CA GLN A 29 1.39 11.51 -13.23
C GLN A 29 2.10 10.79 -14.38
N GLU A 30 2.80 11.51 -15.25
CA GLU A 30 3.64 10.90 -16.29
C GLU A 30 4.84 10.16 -15.69
N GLU A 31 5.50 10.74 -14.69
CA GLU A 31 6.61 10.09 -13.98
C GLU A 31 6.15 8.80 -13.28
N LEU A 32 5.02 8.82 -12.56
CA LEU A 32 4.45 7.64 -11.90
C LEU A 32 3.94 6.60 -12.90
N LEU A 33 3.44 7.04 -14.06
CA LEU A 33 3.09 6.15 -15.16
C LEU A 33 4.33 5.45 -15.71
N ASN A 34 5.42 6.19 -15.95
CA ASN A 34 6.68 5.62 -16.42
C ASN A 34 7.26 4.65 -15.39
N VAL A 35 7.23 4.99 -14.09
CA VAL A 35 7.63 4.09 -13.00
C VAL A 35 6.76 2.83 -13.02
N LEU A 36 5.44 2.95 -13.05
CA LEU A 36 4.55 1.79 -13.12
C LEU A 36 4.77 0.96 -14.37
N GLU A 37 4.94 1.58 -15.55
CA GLU A 37 5.25 0.89 -16.80
C GLU A 37 6.57 0.12 -16.64
N ASN A 38 7.63 0.76 -16.17
CA ASN A 38 8.94 0.12 -15.90
C ASN A 38 8.83 -1.06 -14.92
N ILE A 39 8.05 -0.91 -13.84
CA ILE A 39 7.80 -1.98 -12.88
C ILE A 39 7.06 -3.16 -13.54
N LEU A 40 6.03 -2.86 -14.33
CA LEU A 40 5.18 -3.86 -14.97
C LEU A 40 5.84 -4.54 -16.16
N THR A 41 6.79 -3.88 -16.84
CA THR A 41 7.62 -4.44 -17.91
C THR A 41 8.93 -5.05 -17.41
N TYR A 42 9.14 -5.13 -16.09
CA TYR A 42 10.34 -5.67 -15.43
C TYR A 42 11.65 -4.92 -15.75
N ASN A 43 11.59 -3.64 -16.10
CA ASN A 43 12.75 -2.78 -16.25
C ASN A 43 13.19 -2.21 -14.90
N GLY A 44 13.70 -3.06 -14.00
CA GLY A 44 14.19 -2.67 -12.68
C GLY A 44 14.65 -3.86 -11.84
N SER A 45 15.10 -3.59 -10.60
CA SER A 45 15.40 -4.65 -9.64
C SER A 45 14.21 -4.87 -8.71
N MET A 46 13.85 -6.14 -8.47
CA MET A 46 12.71 -6.51 -7.63
C MET A 46 13.13 -7.52 -6.57
N VAL A 47 12.86 -7.21 -5.31
CA VAL A 47 13.12 -8.09 -4.16
C VAL A 47 11.80 -8.44 -3.49
N SER A 48 11.45 -9.72 -3.47
CA SER A 48 10.22 -10.19 -2.82
C SER A 48 10.35 -10.10 -1.30
N LEU A 49 9.50 -9.29 -0.67
CA LEU A 49 9.43 -9.14 0.78
C LEU A 49 8.49 -10.16 1.41
N LYS A 50 7.38 -10.46 0.72
CA LYS A 50 6.39 -11.45 1.16
C LYS A 50 5.59 -11.94 -0.04
N SER A 51 5.40 -13.26 -0.15
CA SER A 51 4.52 -13.86 -1.16
C SER A 51 3.50 -14.75 -0.46
N GLY A 52 2.24 -14.34 -0.47
CA GLY A 52 1.12 -15.10 0.07
C GLY A 52 0.14 -15.56 -1.01
N ALA A 53 -0.87 -16.32 -0.61
CA ALA A 53 -1.89 -16.86 -1.51
C ALA A 53 -2.71 -15.75 -2.22
N SER A 54 -2.98 -14.65 -1.53
CA SER A 54 -3.86 -13.56 -2.02
C SER A 54 -3.13 -12.25 -2.29
N THR A 55 -1.92 -12.07 -1.77
CA THR A 55 -1.13 -10.84 -1.89
C THR A 55 0.35 -11.14 -2.02
N LYS A 56 1.04 -10.36 -2.85
CA LYS A 56 2.50 -10.32 -2.95
C LYS A 56 2.96 -8.90 -2.63
N ALA A 57 4.03 -8.78 -1.85
CA ALA A 57 4.66 -7.53 -1.48
C ALA A 57 6.12 -7.59 -1.93
N ASP A 58 6.51 -6.63 -2.77
CA ASP A 58 7.84 -6.54 -3.35
C ASP A 58 8.42 -5.14 -3.07
N LYS A 59 9.73 -5.08 -2.86
CA LYS A 59 10.52 -3.85 -2.98
C LYS A 59 10.98 -3.75 -4.43
N VAL A 60 10.74 -2.62 -5.08
CA VAL A 60 11.15 -2.40 -6.46
C VAL A 60 12.05 -1.18 -6.53
N THR A 61 13.13 -1.27 -7.29
CA THR A 61 14.04 -0.15 -7.54
C THR A 61 13.99 0.21 -9.01
N VAL A 62 13.61 1.45 -9.30
CA VAL A 62 13.55 2.03 -10.65
C VAL A 62 14.30 3.34 -10.60
N GLU A 63 15.29 3.53 -11.48
CA GLU A 63 16.08 4.78 -11.58
C GLU A 63 16.71 5.22 -10.24
N GLY A 64 17.12 4.25 -9.41
CA GLY A 64 17.70 4.49 -8.08
C GLY A 64 16.68 4.83 -6.98
N GLN A 65 15.40 5.02 -7.32
CA GLN A 65 14.33 5.21 -6.35
C GLN A 65 13.69 3.89 -5.94
N GLU A 66 13.42 3.77 -4.64
CA GLU A 66 12.83 2.58 -4.06
C GLU A 66 11.32 2.75 -3.85
N TRP A 67 10.58 1.71 -4.22
CA TRP A 67 9.13 1.65 -4.15
C TRP A 67 8.67 0.38 -3.45
N PHE A 68 7.52 0.45 -2.78
CA PHE A 68 6.83 -0.71 -2.26
C PHE A 68 5.64 -1.07 -3.16
N LEU A 69 5.65 -2.29 -3.68
CA LEU A 69 4.64 -2.81 -4.59
C LEU A 69 3.77 -3.84 -3.88
N LYS A 70 2.48 -3.55 -3.74
CA LYS A 70 1.48 -4.49 -3.19
C LYS A 70 0.60 -5.02 -4.31
N SER A 71 0.88 -6.24 -4.74
CA SER A 71 0.13 -6.93 -5.78
C SER A 71 -0.92 -7.86 -5.16
N TYR A 72 -2.11 -7.92 -5.77
CA TYR A 72 -3.22 -8.75 -5.31
C TYR A 72 -3.50 -9.87 -6.32
N ARG A 73 -3.70 -11.07 -5.79
CA ARG A 73 -4.01 -12.28 -6.54
C ARG A 73 -5.46 -12.70 -6.31
N ILE A 74 -6.10 -13.25 -7.34
CA ILE A 74 -7.37 -13.94 -7.17
C ILE A 74 -7.09 -15.43 -7.02
N SER A 75 -7.06 -15.91 -5.77
CA SER A 75 -6.75 -17.30 -5.45
C SER A 75 -7.92 -18.26 -5.57
N SER A 76 -9.16 -17.78 -5.79
CA SER A 76 -10.37 -18.61 -5.75
C SER A 76 -11.21 -18.41 -7.00
N PHE A 77 -11.67 -19.51 -7.59
CA PHE A 77 -12.61 -19.53 -8.72
C PHE A 77 -13.85 -18.67 -8.45
N TRP A 78 -14.48 -18.81 -7.29
CA TRP A 78 -15.66 -18.01 -6.90
C TRP A 78 -15.35 -16.51 -6.83
N LYS A 79 -14.16 -16.13 -6.37
CA LYS A 79 -13.72 -14.73 -6.35
C LYS A 79 -13.50 -14.19 -7.76
N LYS A 80 -13.05 -15.03 -8.72
CA LYS A 80 -12.92 -14.64 -10.13
C LYS A 80 -14.29 -14.39 -10.75
N LEU A 81 -15.25 -15.28 -10.51
CA LEU A 81 -16.62 -15.15 -11.03
C LEU A 81 -17.34 -13.91 -10.48
N LEU A 82 -17.19 -13.63 -9.18
CA LEU A 82 -17.82 -12.48 -8.52
C LEU A 82 -17.06 -11.15 -8.73
N PHE A 83 -15.88 -11.19 -9.34
CA PHE A 83 -15.03 -10.02 -9.51
C PHE A 83 -15.70 -8.85 -10.25
N PRO A 84 -16.46 -9.07 -11.36
CA PRO A 84 -17.13 -7.97 -12.07
C PRO A 84 -18.16 -7.22 -11.21
N PHE A 85 -18.71 -7.88 -10.20
CA PHE A 85 -19.77 -7.35 -9.34
C PHE A 85 -19.24 -6.76 -8.02
N ARG A 86 -17.92 -6.80 -7.77
CA ARG A 86 -17.32 -6.32 -6.54
C ARG A 86 -16.28 -5.25 -6.82
N ARG A 87 -16.18 -4.25 -5.94
CA ARG A 87 -15.07 -3.30 -6.00
C ARG A 87 -13.74 -4.06 -5.83
N PRO A 88 -12.77 -3.85 -6.74
CA PRO A 88 -11.45 -4.49 -6.66
C PRO A 88 -10.77 -4.20 -5.33
N PHE A 89 -10.08 -5.19 -4.73
CA PHE A 89 -9.40 -4.96 -3.45
C PHE A 89 -8.34 -3.85 -3.48
N PRO A 90 -7.54 -3.66 -4.55
CA PRO A 90 -6.61 -2.52 -4.63
C PRO A 90 -7.34 -1.18 -4.43
N LEU A 91 -8.47 -0.98 -5.12
CA LEU A 91 -9.27 0.23 -4.98
C LEU A 91 -9.85 0.38 -3.57
N LYS A 92 -10.34 -0.71 -2.98
CA LYS A 92 -10.85 -0.69 -1.60
C LYS A 92 -9.75 -0.32 -0.61
N ALA A 93 -8.55 -0.87 -0.78
CA ALA A 93 -7.41 -0.58 0.09
C ALA A 93 -6.96 0.87 -0.04
N ALA A 94 -6.85 1.39 -1.26
CA ALA A 94 -6.53 2.79 -1.50
C ALA A 94 -7.59 3.71 -0.87
N PHE A 95 -8.88 3.49 -1.16
CA PHE A 95 -9.97 4.28 -0.58
C PHE A 95 -9.97 4.26 0.95
N ASN A 96 -9.71 3.12 1.57
CA ASN A 96 -9.58 3.02 3.02
C ASN A 96 -8.40 3.84 3.55
N ALA A 97 -7.22 3.77 2.91
CA ALA A 97 -6.05 4.54 3.31
C ALA A 97 -6.33 6.05 3.23
N TYR A 98 -6.97 6.51 2.14
CA TYR A 98 -7.38 7.91 2.00
C TYR A 98 -8.39 8.34 3.06
N ARG A 99 -9.39 7.51 3.37
CA ARG A 99 -10.36 7.81 4.44
C ARG A 99 -9.69 7.95 5.81
N ILE A 100 -8.72 7.10 6.12
CA ILE A 100 -7.98 7.17 7.39
C ILE A 100 -7.14 8.46 7.42
N SER A 101 -6.45 8.80 6.33
CA SER A 101 -5.69 10.06 6.22
C SER A 101 -6.58 11.29 6.36
N GLN A 102 -7.76 11.31 5.75
CA GLN A 102 -8.74 12.41 5.88
C GLN A 102 -9.29 12.56 7.30
N ALA A 103 -9.25 11.49 8.11
CA ALA A 103 -9.59 11.55 9.53
C ALA A 103 -8.41 12.03 10.41
N GLY A 104 -7.31 12.49 9.81
CA GLY A 104 -6.16 13.09 10.52
C GLY A 104 -5.15 12.07 11.06
N PHE A 105 -5.13 10.85 10.52
CA PHE A 105 -4.17 9.83 10.90
C PHE A 105 -3.04 9.71 9.88
N ASP A 106 -1.83 9.53 10.38
CA ASP A 106 -0.67 9.24 9.55
C ASP A 106 -0.79 7.83 8.94
N VAL A 107 -0.85 7.77 7.61
CA VAL A 107 -0.92 6.53 6.82
C VAL A 107 -0.05 6.70 5.58
N ILE A 108 0.62 5.62 5.18
CA ILE A 108 1.35 5.57 3.91
C ILE A 108 0.33 5.46 2.77
N LEU A 109 0.14 6.55 2.03
CA LEU A 109 -0.79 6.59 0.91
C LEU A 109 -0.18 5.92 -0.34
N PRO A 110 -0.99 5.19 -1.12
CA PRO A 110 -0.56 4.73 -2.43
C PRO A 110 -0.46 5.92 -3.38
N VAL A 111 0.62 5.97 -4.14
CA VAL A 111 0.85 7.00 -5.18
C VAL A 111 0.23 6.59 -6.51
N ALA A 112 0.07 5.29 -6.75
CA ALA A 112 -0.51 4.79 -7.98
C ALA A 112 -1.13 3.40 -7.80
N GLY A 113 -1.99 3.01 -8.72
CA GLY A 113 -2.62 1.68 -8.72
C GLY A 113 -2.98 1.23 -10.13
N TRP A 114 -3.03 -0.09 -10.32
CA TRP A 114 -3.38 -0.68 -11.61
C TRP A 114 -4.38 -1.82 -11.41
N LEU A 115 -5.20 -2.03 -12.43
CA LEU A 115 -6.01 -3.23 -12.60
C LEU A 115 -5.73 -3.84 -13.97
N THR A 116 -5.75 -5.17 -14.05
CA THR A 116 -5.64 -5.89 -15.31
C THR A 116 -7.02 -6.40 -15.70
N SER A 117 -7.38 -6.25 -16.98
CA SER A 117 -8.59 -6.83 -17.56
C SER A 117 -8.44 -8.33 -17.84
N ALA A 118 -7.19 -8.77 -17.98
CA ALA A 118 -6.83 -10.13 -18.37
C ALA A 118 -5.95 -10.82 -17.31
N HIS A 119 -6.05 -12.14 -17.30
CA HIS A 119 -5.28 -13.05 -16.45
C HIS A 119 -3.78 -12.80 -16.65
N PHE A 120 -3.15 -12.06 -15.75
CA PHE A 120 -1.70 -12.11 -15.67
C PHE A 120 -1.30 -13.58 -15.44
N PRO A 121 -0.23 -14.09 -16.07
CA PRO A 121 0.20 -15.48 -15.90
C PRO A 121 0.36 -15.88 -14.42
N SER A 122 0.60 -14.91 -13.55
CA SER A 122 0.78 -15.04 -12.10
C SER A 122 -0.52 -15.00 -11.27
N GLY A 123 -1.69 -14.85 -11.89
CA GLY A 123 -2.98 -14.69 -11.20
C GLY A 123 -3.15 -13.34 -10.47
N ILE A 124 -2.23 -12.41 -10.70
CA ILE A 124 -2.33 -11.01 -10.24
C ILE A 124 -3.38 -10.30 -11.09
N TYR A 125 -4.26 -9.53 -10.45
CA TYR A 125 -5.30 -8.77 -11.16
C TYR A 125 -5.21 -7.26 -10.94
N GLY A 126 -4.25 -6.83 -10.11
CA GLY A 126 -4.02 -5.43 -9.81
C GLY A 126 -3.12 -5.23 -8.60
N GLY A 127 -2.86 -3.99 -8.30
CA GLY A 127 -2.04 -3.62 -7.15
C GLY A 127 -1.92 -2.14 -6.93
N LEU A 128 -1.12 -1.81 -5.91
CA LEU A 128 -0.87 -0.47 -5.43
C LEU A 128 0.63 -0.26 -5.29
N LEU A 129 1.08 0.92 -5.68
CA LEU A 129 2.43 1.41 -5.53
C LEU A 129 2.47 2.43 -4.39
N PHE A 130 3.42 2.27 -3.50
CA PHE A 130 3.63 3.13 -2.34
C PHE A 130 5.09 3.60 -2.32
N PRO A 131 5.39 4.77 -1.72
CA PRO A 131 6.76 5.11 -1.40
C PRO A 131 7.37 4.05 -0.48
N TYR A 132 8.62 3.66 -0.73
CA TYR A 132 9.34 2.77 0.18
C TYR A 132 9.87 3.56 1.37
N VAL A 133 9.44 3.19 2.57
CA VAL A 133 9.92 3.80 3.82
C VAL A 133 11.13 3.00 4.31
N LYS A 134 12.27 3.64 4.53
CA LYS A 134 13.51 2.99 4.98
C LYS A 134 13.65 3.03 6.50
N ASP A 135 13.32 4.17 7.09
CA ASP A 135 13.59 4.44 8.50
C ASP A 135 12.34 4.14 9.35
N PHE A 136 11.93 2.86 9.36
CA PHE A 136 10.86 2.41 10.23
C PHE A 136 11.26 1.15 10.99
N GLU A 137 10.66 0.97 12.16
CA GLU A 137 10.73 -0.28 12.89
C GLU A 137 9.33 -0.89 13.01
N LYS A 138 9.24 -2.21 12.87
CA LYS A 138 7.98 -2.90 13.12
C LYS A 138 7.75 -3.01 14.61
N LEU A 139 6.50 -2.95 15.03
CA LEU A 139 6.13 -3.02 16.44
C LEU A 139 6.76 -4.20 17.21
N PRO A 140 6.87 -5.44 16.66
CA PRO A 140 7.53 -6.54 17.37
C PRO A 140 9.01 -6.31 17.68
N GLY A 141 9.74 -5.54 16.86
CA GLY A 141 11.13 -5.17 17.12
C GLY A 141 11.24 -4.27 18.35
N ILE A 142 10.42 -3.22 18.37
CA ILE A 142 10.36 -2.27 19.50
C ILE A 142 9.89 -2.97 20.76
N TRP A 143 8.86 -3.81 20.64
CA TRP A 143 8.33 -4.57 21.77
C TRP A 143 9.41 -5.41 22.45
N LYS A 144 10.26 -6.09 21.68
CA LYS A 144 11.37 -6.88 22.25
C LYS A 144 12.36 -6.03 23.03
N ARG A 145 12.70 -4.83 22.56
CA ARG A 145 13.57 -3.89 23.29
C ARG A 145 12.89 -3.37 24.56
N ALA A 146 11.60 -3.07 24.46
CA ALA A 146 10.79 -2.59 25.56
C ALA A 146 10.67 -3.60 26.72
N LEU A 147 10.84 -4.91 26.48
CA LEU A 147 10.84 -5.91 27.56
C LEU A 147 11.91 -5.66 28.63
N GLY A 148 13.04 -5.03 28.26
CA GLY A 148 14.12 -4.66 29.18
C GLY A 148 14.09 -3.19 29.64
N ASP A 149 13.18 -2.38 29.08
CA ASP A 149 13.07 -0.95 29.36
C ASP A 149 11.62 -0.59 29.70
N ARG A 150 11.35 -0.49 31.00
CA ARG A 150 10.01 -0.20 31.53
C ARG A 150 9.44 1.12 30.99
N ARG A 151 10.25 2.17 30.87
CA ARG A 151 9.78 3.48 30.39
C ARG A 151 9.38 3.39 28.92
N LEU A 152 10.18 2.70 28.11
CA LEU A 152 9.86 2.45 26.71
C LEU A 152 8.58 1.61 26.57
N MET A 153 8.40 0.59 27.42
CA MET A 153 7.19 -0.24 27.42
C MET A 153 5.93 0.57 27.75
N GLU A 154 5.97 1.36 28.82
CA GLU A 154 4.85 2.22 29.23
C GLU A 154 4.51 3.23 28.12
N SER A 155 5.52 3.88 27.53
CA SER A 155 5.34 4.81 26.41
C SER A 155 4.73 4.13 25.18
N LEU A 156 5.20 2.93 24.83
CA LEU A 156 4.72 2.19 23.66
C LEU A 156 3.26 1.76 23.84
N ILE A 157 2.93 1.20 25.00
CA ILE A 157 1.56 0.78 25.35
C ILE A 157 0.63 1.99 25.31
N ASN A 158 1.01 3.10 25.93
CA ASN A 158 0.20 4.32 25.95
C ASN A 158 -0.05 4.85 24.53
N SER A 159 0.99 4.90 23.68
CA SER A 159 0.86 5.34 22.28
C SER A 159 -0.10 4.46 21.49
N ILE A 160 -0.06 3.14 21.68
CA ILE A 160 -0.98 2.20 21.04
C ILE A 160 -2.41 2.44 21.50
N PHE A 161 -2.64 2.59 22.81
CA PHE A 161 -3.99 2.85 23.34
C PHE A 161 -4.56 4.17 22.85
N ILE A 162 -3.75 5.24 22.83
CA ILE A 162 -4.15 6.55 22.29
C ILE A 162 -4.52 6.42 20.81
N LEU A 163 -3.70 5.73 20.01
CA LEU A 163 -4.00 5.49 18.60
C LEU A 163 -5.34 4.77 18.41
N PHE A 164 -5.57 3.68 19.14
CA PHE A 164 -6.84 2.94 19.06
C PHE A 164 -8.04 3.77 19.56
N GLY A 165 -7.88 4.53 20.64
CA GLY A 165 -8.90 5.44 21.15
C GLY A 165 -9.32 6.44 20.07
N ARG A 166 -8.35 7.15 19.49
CA ARG A 166 -8.58 8.12 18.41
C ARG A 166 -9.26 7.48 17.20
N LEU A 167 -8.81 6.28 16.78
CA LEU A 167 -9.42 5.58 15.64
C LEU A 167 -10.88 5.23 15.89
N HIS A 168 -11.20 4.73 17.09
CA HIS A 168 -12.57 4.38 17.46
C HIS A 168 -13.46 5.62 17.59
N GLU A 169 -12.96 6.73 18.15
CA GLU A 169 -13.66 8.02 18.17
C GLU A 169 -13.98 8.53 16.75
N ALA A 170 -13.07 8.30 15.80
CA ALA A 170 -13.28 8.60 14.39
C ALA A 170 -14.20 7.58 13.65
N GLY A 171 -14.73 6.58 14.35
CA GLY A 171 -15.55 5.51 13.76
C GLY A 171 -14.78 4.58 12.82
N ILE A 172 -13.44 4.53 12.96
CA ILE A 172 -12.54 3.72 12.14
C ILE A 172 -12.20 2.43 12.89
N TYR A 173 -12.53 1.30 12.28
CA TYR A 173 -12.19 -0.03 12.80
C TYR A 173 -11.15 -0.73 11.91
N ILE A 174 -9.98 -1.01 12.47
CA ILE A 174 -8.94 -1.81 11.80
C ILE A 174 -9.28 -3.29 11.99
N ARG A 175 -9.47 -4.01 10.87
CA ARG A 175 -9.80 -5.45 10.93
C ARG A 175 -8.61 -6.36 11.21
N ASP A 176 -7.40 -5.93 10.89
CA ASP A 176 -6.17 -6.74 11.00
C ASP A 176 -5.14 -6.03 11.89
N THR A 177 -5.39 -6.02 13.20
CA THR A 177 -4.61 -5.33 14.24
C THR A 177 -3.36 -6.09 14.69
N LYS A 178 -2.76 -6.88 13.80
CA LYS A 178 -1.54 -7.62 14.10
C LYS A 178 -0.38 -6.65 14.28
N ALA A 179 0.49 -6.91 15.26
CA ALA A 179 1.67 -6.08 15.53
C ALA A 179 2.54 -5.83 14.27
N ASN A 180 2.60 -6.77 13.33
CA ASN A 180 3.36 -6.62 12.09
C ASN A 180 2.80 -5.58 11.09
N ASN A 181 1.58 -5.07 11.30
CA ASN A 181 0.95 -4.04 10.47
C ASN A 181 1.13 -2.62 11.04
N PHE A 182 1.85 -2.49 12.17
CA PHE A 182 2.23 -1.21 12.74
C PHE A 182 3.69 -0.92 12.40
N LEU A 183 3.90 0.26 11.83
CA LEU A 183 5.22 0.82 11.60
C LEU A 183 5.43 1.95 12.59
N VAL A 184 6.62 2.07 13.14
CA VAL A 184 6.98 3.20 14.01
C VAL A 184 8.12 3.93 13.35
N LEU A 185 7.89 5.20 13.05
CA LEU A 185 8.91 6.08 12.52
C LEU A 185 9.69 6.73 13.68
N PRO A 186 10.98 7.05 13.50
CA PRO A 186 11.77 7.75 14.51
C PRO A 186 11.06 9.00 15.03
N GLY A 187 10.88 9.07 16.35
CA GLY A 187 10.24 10.21 17.02
C GLY A 187 8.74 10.38 16.77
N LYS A 188 8.06 9.39 16.17
CA LYS A 188 6.61 9.46 15.88
C LYS A 188 5.83 8.34 16.56
N GLU A 189 4.53 8.56 16.68
CA GLU A 189 3.56 7.54 17.08
C GLU A 189 3.51 6.40 16.04
N PRO A 190 3.08 5.18 16.44
CA PRO A 190 2.85 4.09 15.49
C PRO A 190 1.85 4.48 14.40
N VAL A 191 2.20 4.19 13.15
CA VAL A 191 1.37 4.40 11.97
C VAL A 191 0.88 3.07 11.39
N LEU A 192 -0.26 3.10 10.72
CA LEU A 192 -0.88 1.93 10.10
C LEU A 192 -0.37 1.72 8.67
N PHE A 193 -0.19 0.45 8.29
CA PHE A 193 0.20 0.02 6.95
C PHE A 193 -0.72 -1.06 6.34
#